data_AF-A0A497G8H1-F1
#
_entry.id   AF-A0A497G8H1-F1
#
_cell.length_a   1.000
_cell.length_b   1.000
_cell.length_c   1.000
_cell.angle_alpha   90.00
_cell.angle_beta   90.00
_cell.angle_gamma   90.00
#
_symmetry.space_group_name_H-M   'P 1'
#
loop_
_entity.id
_entity.type
_entity.pdbx_description
1 polymer ?
#
loop_
_entity_poly.entity_id
_entity_poly.type
_entity_poly.pdbx_seq_one_letter_code
_entity_poly.pdbx_strand_id
1 'polypeptide(L)'
;MIDASVFVDYFVKVRGCEECHMQARSVVEGLSELACVVYEPFILEIELSAVLVRHVSDRDVVRSIVRRVLRHVVLVPEEELHELALGVALSTRCRAVDVYYVLRQLRSLQCW
;
A
#
# COMPACT_ATOMS: atom_id res chain seq x y z
N MET A 1 -4.13 6.70 0.48
CA MET A 1 -3.83 5.27 0.28
C MET A 1 -3.00 5.16 -0.99
N ILE A 2 -1.95 4.36 -0.98
CA ILE A 2 -1.07 4.03 -2.09
C ILE A 2 -1.07 2.50 -2.19
N ASP A 3 -1.41 2.00 -3.38
CA ASP A 3 -1.39 0.57 -3.61
C ASP A 3 0.03 -0.03 -3.51
N ALA A 4 0.15 -1.28 -3.08
CA ALA A 4 1.42 -1.98 -2.96
C ALA A 4 2.23 -1.97 -4.27
N SER A 5 1.56 -2.02 -5.42
CA SER A 5 2.20 -1.96 -6.74
C SER A 5 2.94 -0.64 -6.99
N VAL A 6 2.42 0.50 -6.51
CA VAL A 6 3.08 1.81 -6.69
C VAL A 6 4.40 1.85 -5.93
N PHE A 7 4.46 1.27 -4.73
CA PHE A 7 5.72 1.13 -4.00
C PHE A 7 6.72 0.25 -4.76
N VAL A 8 6.25 -0.85 -5.35
CA VAL A 8 7.11 -1.75 -6.14
C VAL A 8 7.66 -1.01 -7.34
N ASP A 9 6.83 -0.31 -8.10
CA ASP A 9 7.25 0.49 -9.25
C ASP A 9 8.20 1.60 -8.83
N TYR A 10 8.04 2.18 -7.64
CA TYR A 10 8.97 3.18 -7.11
C TYR A 10 10.36 2.60 -6.79
N PHE A 11 10.44 1.41 -6.15
CA PHE A 11 11.72 0.83 -5.74
C PHE A 11 12.39 -0.04 -6.82
N VAL A 12 11.61 -0.60 -7.74
CA VAL A 12 12.06 -1.57 -8.73
C VAL A 12 11.79 -1.04 -10.12
N LYS A 13 12.85 -0.88 -10.90
CA LYS A 13 12.72 -0.58 -12.32
C LYS A 13 12.47 -1.88 -13.09
N VAL A 14 11.20 -2.18 -13.36
CA VAL A 14 10.80 -3.34 -14.17
C VAL A 14 11.07 -3.05 -15.64
N ARG A 15 11.83 -3.93 -16.30
CA ARG A 15 12.16 -3.80 -17.73
C ARG A 15 10.89 -3.84 -18.56
N GLY A 16 10.68 -2.85 -19.42
CA GLY A 16 9.45 -2.72 -20.23
C GLY A 16 8.27 -2.03 -19.51
N CYS A 17 8.47 -1.57 -18.27
CA CYS A 17 7.51 -0.73 -17.52
C CYS A 17 8.24 0.51 -16.96
N GLU A 18 9.19 1.07 -17.70
CA GLU A 18 9.98 2.22 -17.25
C GLU A 18 9.11 3.46 -16.99
N GLU A 19 8.00 3.60 -17.73
CA GLU A 19 7.00 4.64 -17.51
C GLU A 19 6.31 4.49 -16.14
N CYS A 20 6.01 3.25 -15.73
CA CYS A 20 5.40 2.93 -14.45
C CYS A 20 6.27 3.42 -13.29
N HIS A 21 7.59 3.19 -13.38
CA HIS A 21 8.57 3.70 -12.42
C HIS A 21 8.59 5.24 -12.37
N MET A 22 8.52 5.91 -13.52
CA MET A 22 8.50 7.38 -13.59
C MET A 22 7.21 7.95 -12.97
N GLN A 23 6.06 7.33 -13.24
CA GLN A 23 4.78 7.72 -12.65
C GLN A 23 4.78 7.51 -11.14
N ALA A 24 5.25 6.36 -10.67
CA ALA A 24 5.37 6.07 -9.24
C ALA A 24 6.29 7.06 -8.52
N ARG A 25 7.42 7.44 -9.12
CA ARG A 25 8.28 8.51 -8.60
C ARG A 25 7.55 9.84 -8.50
N SER A 26 6.88 10.28 -9.56
CA SER A 26 6.14 11.54 -9.55
C SER A 26 5.05 11.57 -8.46
N VAL A 27 4.34 10.46 -8.25
CA VAL A 27 3.34 10.35 -7.18
C VAL A 27 4.00 10.47 -5.80
N VAL A 28 5.05 9.70 -5.53
CA VAL A 28 5.73 9.70 -4.21
C VAL A 28 6.38 11.06 -3.93
N GLU A 29 7.03 11.66 -4.92
CA GLU A 29 7.64 12.99 -4.81
C GLU A 29 6.56 14.06 -4.54
N GLY A 30 5.45 14.05 -5.29
CA GLY A 30 4.33 14.98 -5.08
C GLY A 30 3.69 14.84 -3.70
N LEU A 31 3.51 13.62 -3.19
CA LEU A 31 3.01 13.39 -1.83
C LEU A 31 3.96 13.94 -0.76
N SER A 32 5.27 13.80 -0.99
CA SER A 32 6.30 14.34 -0.10
C SER A 32 6.30 15.87 -0.11
N GLU A 33 6.18 16.50 -1.29
CA GLU A 33 6.14 17.96 -1.44
C GLU A 33 4.92 18.57 -0.75
N LEU A 34 3.77 17.89 -0.81
CA LEU A 34 2.53 18.30 -0.16
C LEU A 34 2.45 17.93 1.32
N ALA A 35 3.51 17.32 1.88
CA ALA A 35 3.55 16.81 3.25
C ALA A 35 2.33 15.94 3.61
N CYS A 36 1.84 15.14 2.65
CA CYS A 36 0.67 14.30 2.85
C CYS A 36 0.98 13.16 3.82
N VAL A 37 0.07 12.91 4.75
CA VAL A 37 0.13 11.71 5.59
C VAL A 37 -0.49 10.54 4.83
N VAL A 38 0.32 9.51 4.58
CA VAL A 38 -0.13 8.28 3.93
C VAL A 38 -0.62 7.31 5.00
N TYR A 39 -1.84 6.83 4.86
CA TYR A 39 -2.42 5.85 5.77
C TYR A 39 -2.77 4.57 5.01
N GLU A 40 -2.37 3.44 5.58
CA GLU A 40 -2.55 2.11 4.98
C GLU A 40 -3.11 1.13 6.01
N PRO A 41 -3.83 0.08 5.57
CA PRO A 41 -4.25 -0.98 6.49
C PRO A 41 -3.05 -1.76 7.02
N PHE A 42 -3.19 -2.37 8.20
CA PHE A 42 -2.17 -3.21 8.84
C PHE A 42 -1.55 -4.28 7.91
N ILE A 43 -2.33 -4.79 6.95
CA ILE A 43 -1.91 -5.86 6.03
C ILE A 43 -0.87 -5.42 4.98
N LEU A 44 -0.62 -4.11 4.84
CA LEU A 44 0.36 -3.56 3.89
C LEU A 44 1.73 -4.25 3.99
N GLU A 45 2.23 -4.49 5.22
CA GLU A 45 3.54 -5.13 5.41
C GLU A 45 3.62 -6.48 4.71
N ILE A 46 2.56 -7.28 4.86
CA ILE A 46 2.47 -8.63 4.29
C ILE A 46 2.38 -8.55 2.77
N GLU A 47 1.50 -7.69 2.26
CA GLU A 47 1.29 -7.58 0.82
C GLU A 47 2.51 -7.02 0.10
N LEU A 48 3.06 -5.90 0.59
CA LEU A 48 4.24 -5.29 -0.01
C LEU A 48 5.43 -6.25 0.00
N SER A 49 5.61 -6.98 1.10
CA SER A 49 6.62 -8.06 1.17
C SER A 49 6.37 -9.11 0.10
N ALA A 50 5.13 -9.63 -0.01
CA ALA A 50 4.76 -10.69 -0.94
C ALA A 50 4.84 -10.29 -2.42
N VAL A 51 4.71 -8.99 -2.74
CA VAL A 51 4.91 -8.48 -4.10
C VAL A 51 6.40 -8.25 -4.36
N LEU A 52 7.13 -7.57 -3.48
CA LEU A 52 8.55 -7.26 -3.69
C LEU A 52 9.42 -8.51 -3.86
N VAL A 53 9.13 -9.59 -3.12
CA VAL A 53 9.86 -10.87 -3.22
C VAL A 53 9.81 -11.52 -4.61
N ARG A 54 8.90 -11.09 -5.48
CA ARG A 54 8.79 -11.55 -6.87
C ARG A 54 9.80 -10.87 -7.79
N HIS A 55 10.30 -9.70 -7.39
CA HIS A 55 11.20 -8.87 -8.18
C HIS A 55 12.59 -8.73 -7.58
N VAL A 56 12.71 -8.92 -6.25
CA VAL A 56 13.97 -8.80 -5.52
C VAL A 56 14.29 -10.15 -4.88
N SER A 57 15.39 -10.76 -5.34
CA SER A 57 15.81 -12.10 -4.89
C SER A 57 16.29 -12.10 -3.43
N ASP A 58 16.95 -11.03 -3.00
CA ASP A 58 17.47 -10.89 -1.64
C ASP A 58 16.34 -10.50 -0.65
N ARG A 59 16.05 -11.41 0.29
CA ARG A 59 14.99 -11.24 1.28
C ARG A 59 15.32 -10.18 2.34
N ASP A 60 16.60 -9.96 2.64
CA ASP A 60 17.01 -8.94 3.60
C ASP A 60 16.89 -7.54 2.97
N VAL A 61 17.17 -7.42 1.67
CA VAL A 61 16.88 -6.20 0.91
C VAL A 61 15.38 -5.90 0.91
N VAL A 62 14.52 -6.90 0.63
CA VAL A 62 13.06 -6.70 0.70
C VAL A 62 12.64 -6.22 2.08
N ARG A 63 13.10 -6.87 3.14
CA ARG A 63 12.76 -6.47 4.52
C ARG A 63 13.23 -5.06 4.84
N SER A 64 14.40 -4.66 4.34
CA SER A 64 14.92 -3.29 4.49
C SER A 64 14.03 -2.27 3.78
N ILE A 65 13.60 -2.55 2.53
CA ILE A 65 12.69 -1.69 1.76
C ILE A 65 11.35 -1.54 2.50
N VAL A 66 10.73 -2.65 2.89
CA VAL A 66 9.43 -2.63 3.60
C VAL A 66 9.53 -1.82 4.89
N ARG A 67 10.57 -2.05 5.71
CA ARG A 67 10.81 -1.27 6.93
C ARG A 67 11.03 0.22 6.66
N ARG A 68 11.56 0.61 5.50
CA ARG A 68 11.67 2.03 5.12
C ARG A 68 10.29 2.60 4.82
N VAL A 69 9.47 1.90 4.03
CA VAL A 69 8.09 2.33 3.72
C VAL A 69 7.27 2.48 5.00
N LEU A 70 7.32 1.49 5.89
CA LEU A 70 6.55 1.49 7.14
C LEU A 70 6.87 2.66 8.08
N ARG A 71 8.02 3.33 7.94
CA ARG A 71 8.35 4.54 8.72
C ARG A 71 7.68 5.81 8.19
N HIS A 72 7.14 5.76 6.97
CA HIS A 72 6.54 6.91 6.28
C HIS A 72 5.03 6.75 6.10
N VAL A 73 4.45 5.65 6.56
CA VAL A 73 3.00 5.41 6.52
C VAL A 73 2.47 5.21 7.92
N VAL A 74 1.25 5.68 8.16
CA VAL A 74 0.50 5.39 9.38
C VAL A 74 -0.33 4.15 9.13
N LEU A 75 0.00 3.06 9.83
CA LEU A 75 -0.78 1.82 9.76
C LEU A 75 -2.04 1.94 10.60
N VAL A 76 -3.18 1.67 9.97
CA VAL A 76 -4.47 1.55 10.65
C VAL A 76 -4.61 0.11 11.16
N PRO A 77 -4.80 -0.09 12.47
CA PRO A 77 -4.91 -1.42 13.06
C PRO A 77 -6.16 -2.17 12.58
N GLU A 78 -6.11 -3.50 12.61
CA GLU A 78 -7.20 -4.34 12.11
C GLU A 78 -8.49 -4.11 12.88
N GLU A 79 -8.39 -3.92 14.19
CA GLU A 79 -9.51 -3.76 15.12
C GLU A 79 -10.40 -2.56 14.75
N GLU A 80 -9.82 -1.53 14.14
CA GLU A 80 -10.57 -0.37 13.64
C GLU A 80 -11.32 -0.62 12.33
N LEU A 81 -10.92 -1.66 11.59
CA LEU A 81 -11.42 -1.96 10.25
C LEU A 81 -12.26 -3.24 10.20
N HIS A 82 -12.12 -4.15 11.16
CA HIS A 82 -12.60 -5.53 11.09
C HIS A 82 -14.11 -5.64 10.84
N GLU A 83 -14.95 -5.00 11.65
CA GLU A 83 -16.41 -5.07 11.52
C GLU A 83 -16.90 -4.51 10.17
N LEU A 84 -16.31 -3.37 9.75
CA LEU A 84 -16.62 -2.79 8.45
C LEU A 84 -16.15 -3.70 7.31
N ALA A 85 -14.97 -4.32 7.46
CA ALA A 85 -14.41 -5.24 6.48
C ALA A 85 -15.28 -6.48 6.33
N LEU A 86 -15.77 -7.04 7.43
CA LEU A 86 -16.71 -8.15 7.39
C LEU A 86 -17.99 -7.78 6.64
N GLY A 87 -18.58 -6.61 6.91
CA GLY A 87 -19.78 -6.14 6.22
C GLY A 87 -19.59 -5.97 4.70
N VAL A 88 -18.46 -5.38 4.29
CA VAL A 88 -18.14 -5.25 2.86
C VAL A 88 -17.87 -6.60 2.21
N ALA A 89 -17.14 -7.49 2.87
CA ALA A 89 -16.86 -8.83 2.33
C ALA A 89 -18.16 -9.63 2.08
N LEU A 90 -19.08 -9.60 3.04
CA LEU A 90 -20.38 -10.27 2.94
C LEU A 90 -21.26 -9.73 1.79
N SER A 91 -21.11 -8.46 1.43
CA SER A 91 -21.91 -7.81 0.39
C SER A 91 -21.28 -7.83 -1.01
N THR A 92 -19.95 -7.96 -1.11
CA THR A 92 -19.21 -7.78 -2.38
C THR A 92 -18.55 -9.05 -2.91
N ARG A 93 -18.41 -10.10 -2.10
CA ARG A 93 -17.61 -11.31 -2.42
C ARG A 93 -16.14 -11.01 -2.79
N CYS A 94 -15.65 -9.82 -2.47
CA CYS A 94 -14.25 -9.45 -2.67
C CYS A 94 -13.33 -10.26 -1.73
N ARG A 95 -12.04 -10.35 -2.09
CA ARG A 95 -11.05 -10.95 -1.18
C ARG A 95 -10.83 -10.02 0.00
N ALA A 96 -10.50 -10.57 1.16
CA ALA A 96 -10.31 -9.80 2.39
C ALA A 96 -9.32 -8.63 2.23
N VAL A 97 -8.21 -8.84 1.50
CA VAL A 97 -7.22 -7.78 1.21
C VAL A 97 -7.85 -6.60 0.47
N ASP A 98 -8.60 -6.88 -0.60
CA ASP A 98 -9.25 -5.85 -1.41
C ASP A 98 -10.23 -5.02 -0.56
N VAL A 99 -10.90 -5.67 0.40
CA VAL A 99 -11.83 -5.02 1.32
C VAL A 99 -11.14 -4.03 2.26
N TYR A 100 -9.99 -4.39 2.84
CA TYR A 100 -9.25 -3.50 3.75
C TYR A 100 -8.81 -2.21 3.06
N TYR A 101 -8.39 -2.29 1.79
CA TYR A 101 -7.99 -1.12 1.01
C TYR A 101 -9.19 -0.25 0.58
N VAL A 102 -10.27 -0.86 0.11
CA VAL A 102 -11.51 -0.13 -0.23
C VAL A 102 -12.02 0.64 0.98
N LEU A 103 -12.08 0.01 2.15
CA LEU A 103 -12.54 0.66 3.37
C LEU A 103 -11.63 1.80 3.81
N ARG A 104 -10.31 1.64 3.66
CA ARG A 104 -9.40 2.71 4.00
C ARG A 104 -9.67 3.94 3.14
N GLN A 105 -9.88 3.76 1.84
CA GLN A 105 -10.20 4.85 0.92
C GLN A 105 -11.53 5.52 1.27
N LEU A 106 -12.55 4.74 1.65
CA LEU A 106 -13.87 5.29 2.03
C LEU A 106 -13.82 6.09 3.33
N ARG A 107 -13.07 5.65 4.35
CA ARG A 107 -12.91 6.43 5.60
C ARG A 107 -12.20 7.76 5.37
N SER A 108 -11.27 7.85 4.40
CA SER A 108 -10.65 9.14 4.05
C SER A 108 -11.61 10.15 3.41
N LEU A 109 -12.75 9.70 2.87
CA LEU A 109 -13.78 10.55 2.27
C LEU A 109 -14.87 10.98 3.25
N GLN A 110 -14.97 10.32 4.42
CA GLN A 110 -15.97 10.58 5.45
C GLN A 110 -15.50 11.54 6.56
N CYS A 111 -14.26 12.03 6.49
CA CYS A 111 -13.78 13.09 7.39
C CYS A 111 -14.08 14.48 6.80
N TRP A 112 -15.29 14.98 7.08
CA TRP A 112 -15.66 16.39 7.20
C TRP A 112 -16.59 16.55 8.40
#